data_AF-A0A522XBD8-F1
#
_entry.id   AF-A0A522XBD8-F1
#
_cell.length_a   1.000
_cell.length_b   1.000
_cell.length_c   1.000
_cell.angle_alpha   90.00
_cell.angle_beta   90.00
_cell.angle_gamma   90.00
#
_symmetry.space_group_name_H-M   'P 1'
#
loop_
_entity.id
_entity.type
_entity.pdbx_description
1 polymer ?
#
loop_
_entity_poly.entity_id
_entity_poly.type
_entity_poly.pdbx_seq_one_letter_code
_entity_poly.pdbx_strand_id
1 'polypeptide(L)' 'MPFQYSGKSEDADGGNLLVYLAKGNESFAVKPGEKFAGVYQFEGIEKGKLVILYLPLLVKQRLSIGLIE' A
#
# COMPACT_ATOMS: atom_id res chain seq x y z
N MET A 1 7.12 5.00 -11.38
CA MET A 1 6.51 3.91 -10.58
C MET A 1 5.02 3.89 -10.91
N PRO A 2 4.41 2.75 -11.26
CA PRO A 2 3.04 2.72 -11.80
C PRO A 2 1.93 2.68 -10.74
N PHE A 3 2.27 2.51 -9.46
CA PHE A 3 1.32 2.56 -8.36
C PHE A 3 1.33 3.97 -7.75
N GLN A 4 0.15 4.55 -7.62
CA GLN A 4 -0.09 5.85 -7.04
C GLN A 4 -0.93 5.64 -5.79
N TYR A 5 -0.50 6.25 -4.69
CA TYR A 5 -1.28 6.21 -3.46
C TYR A 5 -2.53 7.09 -3.65
N SER A 6 -3.70 6.48 -3.61
CA SER A 6 -4.98 7.18 -3.75
C SER A 6 -5.59 7.56 -2.41
N GLY A 7 -5.28 6.83 -1.34
CA GLY A 7 -5.76 7.15 -0.01
C GLY A 7 -5.54 6.04 0.99
N LYS A 8 -5.92 6.30 2.23
CA LYS A 8 -6.05 5.30 3.28
C LYS A 8 -7.35 5.56 4.04
N SER A 9 -8.02 4.48 4.43
CA SER A 9 -9.13 4.51 5.36
C SER A 9 -8.68 3.85 6.65
N GLU A 10 -8.79 4.57 7.75
CA GLU A 10 -8.55 4.06 9.09
C GLU A 10 -9.92 3.97 9.74
N ASP A 11 -10.38 2.77 10.09
CA ASP A 11 -11.57 2.62 10.94
C ASP A 11 -11.32 3.33 12.27
N ALA A 12 -12.35 4.02 12.78
CA ALA A 12 -12.27 4.82 14.01
C ALA A 12 -11.89 4.00 15.26
N ASP A 13 -12.01 2.67 15.19
CA ASP A 13 -11.62 1.72 16.24
C ASP A 13 -10.13 1.31 16.17
N GLY A 14 -9.35 1.88 15.24
CA GLY A 14 -7.89 1.73 15.16
C GLY A 14 -7.37 0.40 14.62
N GLY A 15 -8.26 -0.57 14.33
CA GLY A 15 -7.87 -1.93 13.93
C GLY A 15 -7.70 -2.17 12.42
N ASN A 16 -8.38 -1.41 11.57
CA ASN A 16 -8.41 -1.66 10.12
C ASN A 16 -7.85 -0.47 9.34
N LEU A 17 -6.54 -0.46 9.13
CA LEU A 17 -5.90 0.41 8.15
C LEU A 17 -6.07 -0.23 6.77
N LEU A 18 -6.94 0.34 5.94
CA LEU A 18 -7.05 0.06 4.52
C LEU A 18 -6.24 1.09 3.74
N VAL A 19 -5.42 0.65 2.79
CA VAL A 19 -4.71 1.53 1.87
C VAL A 19 -5.24 1.30 0.46
N TYR A 20 -5.54 2.39 -0.24
CA TYR A 20 -5.99 2.39 -1.62
C TYR A 20 -4.85 2.83 -2.53
N LEU A 21 -4.49 1.94 -3.45
CA LEU A 21 -3.45 2.15 -4.46
C LEU A 21 -4.10 2.11 -5.83
N ALA A 22 -3.92 3.17 -6.63
CA ALA A 22 -4.29 3.16 -8.05
C ALA A 22 -3.11 2.72 -8.90
N LYS A 23 -3.36 1.91 -9.93
CA LYS A 23 -2.39 1.52 -10.95
C LYS A 23 -3.03 1.66 -12.31
N GLY A 24 -2.82 2.81 -12.96
CA GLY A 24 -3.48 3.11 -14.24
C GLY A 24 -5.00 3.19 -14.07
N ASN A 25 -5.72 2.18 -14.60
CA ASN A 25 -7.19 2.12 -14.55
C ASN A 25 -7.73 1.16 -13.47
N GLU A 26 -6.84 0.55 -12.67
CA GLU A 26 -7.22 -0.39 -11.61
C GLU A 26 -6.96 0.23 -10.23
N SER A 27 -7.87 -0.01 -9.28
CA SER A 27 -7.72 0.39 -7.88
C SER A 27 -7.61 -0.84 -7.00
N PHE A 28 -6.62 -0.85 -6.11
CA PHE A 28 -6.34 -1.94 -5.18
C PHE A 28 -6.51 -1.44 -3.75
N ALA A 29 -7.37 -2.10 -2.98
CA ALA A 29 -7.55 -1.86 -1.57
C ALA A 29 -6.81 -2.96 -0.80
N VAL A 30 -5.90 -2.58 0.10
CA VAL A 30 -4.94 -3.51 0.71
C VAL A 30 -4.81 -3.23 2.21
N LYS A 31 -4.77 -4.28 3.01
CA LYS A 31 -4.57 -4.19 4.47
C LYS A 31 -3.16 -4.61 4.86
N PRO A 32 -2.58 -4.10 5.97
CA PRO A 32 -1.27 -4.55 6.44
C PRO A 32 -1.30 -6.06 6.68
N GLY A 33 -0.35 -6.77 6.09
CA GLY A 33 -0.27 -8.24 6.04
C GLY A 33 -0.98 -8.88 4.84
N GLU A 34 -1.71 -8.12 4.02
CA GLU A 34 -2.52 -8.64 2.92
C GLU A 34 -1.77 -8.61 1.57
N LYS A 35 -2.05 -9.61 0.73
CA LYS A 35 -1.49 -9.72 -0.62
C LYS A 35 -2.44 -9.12 -1.65
N PHE A 36 -1.89 -8.35 -2.59
CA PHE A 36 -2.65 -7.66 -3.62
C PHE A 36 -1.96 -7.70 -4.98
N ALA A 37 -2.74 -7.48 -6.03
CA ALA A 37 -2.29 -7.57 -7.43
C ALA A 37 -1.53 -8.89 -7.75
N GLY A 38 -1.80 -9.96 -7.00
CA GLY A 38 -1.24 -11.32 -7.15
C GLY A 38 0.23 -11.50 -6.76
N VAL A 39 1.02 -10.43 -6.75
CA VAL A 39 2.48 -10.48 -6.59
C VAL A 39 3.05 -9.48 -5.59
N TYR A 40 2.20 -8.65 -4.98
CA TYR A 40 2.59 -7.70 -3.94
C TYR A 40 1.96 -8.09 -2.60
N GLN A 41 2.66 -7.79 -1.51
CA GLN A 41 2.20 -7.96 -0.14
C GLN A 41 2.38 -6.63 0.57
N PHE A 42 1.30 -6.07 1.09
CA PHE A 42 1.41 -4.86 1.89
C PHE A 42 1.86 -5.25 3.29
N GLU A 43 3.04 -4.82 3.71
CA GLU A 43 3.56 -5.11 5.06
C GLU A 43 2.98 -4.13 6.09
N GLY A 44 2.69 -2.89 5.66
CA GLY A 44 2.12 -1.85 6.52
C GLY A 44 2.73 -0.48 6.30
N ILE A 45 2.51 0.44 7.24
CA ILE A 45 3.10 1.77 7.22
C ILE A 45 4.20 1.81 8.28
N GLU A 46 5.43 2.08 7.85
CA GLU A 46 6.58 2.24 8.74
C GLU A 46 7.15 3.66 8.58
N LYS A 47 7.17 4.44 9.68
CA LYS A 47 7.65 5.83 9.69
C LYS A 47 6.98 6.73 8.63
N GLY A 48 5.68 6.55 8.39
CA GLY A 48 4.93 7.32 7.38
C GLY A 48 5.20 6.89 5.93
N LYS A 49 5.83 5.74 5.72
CA LYS A 49 6.07 5.15 4.39
C LYS A 49 5.35 3.82 4.28
N LEU A 50 4.64 3.61 3.19
CA LEU A 50 4.06 2.31 2.86
C LEU A 50 5.18 1.34 2.55
N VAL A 51 5.21 0.23 3.25
CA VAL A 51 6.11 -0.89 2.99
C VAL A 51 5.31 -1.94 2.23
N ILE A 52 5.71 -2.18 0.99
CA ILE A 52 5.11 -3.18 0.10
C ILE A 52 6.22 -4.16 -0.27
N LEU A 53 6.04 -5.44 0.01
CA LEU A 53 6.93 -6.51 -0.40
C LEU A 53 6.48 -7.04 -1.77
N TYR A 54 7.39 -7.02 -2.74
CA TYR A 54 7.18 -7.65 -4.03
C TYR A 54 7.63 -9.11 -3.94
N LEU A 55 6.68 -10.04 -3.88
CA LEU A 55 6.92 -11.48 -3.67
C LEU A 55 7.87 -12.13 -4.70
N PRO A 56 7.72 -11.91 -6.02
CA PRO A 56 8.54 -12.64 -6.99
C PRO A 56 10.02 -12.24 -6.97
N LEU A 57 10.37 -11.06 -6.43
CA LEU A 57 11.77 -10.65 -6.21
C LEU A 57 12.15 -10.56 -4.73
N LEU A 58 11.20 -10.80 -3.81
CA LEU A 58 11.34 -10.55 -2.37
C LEU A 58 11.87 -9.13 -2.04
N VAL A 59 11.51 -8.13 -2.85
CA VAL A 59 11.99 -6.75 -2.71
C VAL A 59 11.01 -5.92 -1.90
N LYS A 60 11.48 -5.29 -0.82
CA LYS A 60 10.69 -4.32 -0.05
C LYS A 60 10.71 -2.96 -0.73
N GLN A 61 9.61 -2.59 -1.36
CA GLN A 61 9.36 -1.24 -1.83
C GLN A 61 8.83 -0.38 -0.69
N ARG A 62 9.44 0.81 -0.55
CA ARG A 62 9.04 1.82 0.42
C ARG A 62 8.47 2.98 -0.37
N LEU A 63 7.16 3.15 -0.33
CA LEU A 63 6.47 4.27 -0.99
C LEU A 63 6.23 5.36 0.05
N SER A 64 6.81 6.54 -0.15
CA SER A 64 6.51 7.69 0.70
C SER A 64 5.05 8.09 0.50
N ILE A 65 4.28 8.17 1.60
CA ILE A 65 2.92 8.70 1.61
C ILE A 65 3.07 10.22 1.72
N GLY A 66 3.62 10.83 0.68
CA GLY A 66 4.08 12.23 0.70
C GLY A 66 3.49 12.96 -0.49
N LEU A 67 2.54 13.84 -0.17
CA LEU A 67 2.06 15.02 -0.89
C LEU A 67 2.56 15.19 -2.33
N ILE A 68 1.62 15.22 -3.26
CA ILE A 68 1.75 16.08 -4.43
C ILE A 68 2.16 17.48 -3.94
N GLU A 69 3.33 17.97 -4.37
CA GLU A 69 3.63 19.41 -4.36
C GLU A 69 2.87 20.10 -5.50
#